data_AF-A0A917G804-F1
#
_entry.id   AF-A0A917G804-F1
#
_cell.length_a   1.000
_cell.length_b   1.000
_cell.length_c   1.000
_cell.angle_alpha   90.00
_cell.angle_beta   90.00
_cell.angle_gamma   90.00
#
_symmetry.space_group_name_H-M   'P 1'
#
loop_
_entity.id
_entity.type
_entity.pdbx_description
1 polymer ?
#
loop_
_entity_poly.entity_id
_entity_poly.type
_entity_poly.pdbx_seq_one_letter_code
_entity_poly.pdbx_strand_id
1 'polypeptide(L)' 'MVPKAREIKQKSVPAVKRDPEQTRAIRQWAADSGYDINDRGRIPAAIENAYNAAH' A
#
# COMPACT_ATOMS: atom_id res chain seq x y z
N MET A 1 14.98 -3.87 -42.08
CA MET A 1 13.87 -4.31 -41.21
C MET A 1 14.37 -4.25 -39.77
N VAL A 2 13.98 -3.23 -38.99
CA VAL A 2 14.42 -3.04 -37.60
C VAL A 2 13.21 -3.35 -36.69
N PRO A 3 13.25 -4.35 -35.81
CA PRO A 3 12.18 -4.52 -34.84
C PRO A 3 12.34 -3.43 -33.77
N LYS A 4 11.49 -2.39 -33.82
CA LYS A 4 11.39 -1.38 -32.76
C LYS A 4 10.88 -2.08 -31.50
N ALA A 5 11.66 -1.90 -30.43
CA ALA A 5 11.51 -2.52 -29.13
C ALA A 5 10.06 -2.60 -28.63
N ARG A 6 9.69 -3.79 -28.15
CA ARG A 6 8.50 -4.02 -27.32
C ARG A 6 8.52 -3.04 -26.16
N GLU A 7 7.43 -2.30 -26.04
CA GLU A 7 7.10 -1.48 -24.88
C GLU A 7 7.30 -2.31 -23.60
N ILE A 8 8.24 -1.85 -22.79
CA ILE A 8 8.47 -2.32 -21.44
C ILE A 8 7.21 -2.06 -20.62
N LYS A 9 6.27 -3.00 -20.66
CA LYS A 9 5.23 -3.13 -19.64
C LYS A 9 5.94 -3.52 -18.37
N GLN A 10 6.46 -2.52 -17.66
CA GLN A 10 7.08 -2.63 -16.35
C GLN A 10 6.04 -3.28 -15.43
N LYS A 11 6.13 -4.60 -15.33
CA LYS A 11 5.49 -5.38 -14.29
C LYS A 11 6.21 -4.97 -13.02
N SER A 12 5.56 -4.07 -12.28
CA SER A 12 5.91 -3.69 -10.93
C SER A 12 6.30 -4.96 -10.18
N VAL A 13 7.55 -5.00 -9.72
CA VAL A 13 8.05 -6.00 -8.77
C VAL A 13 7.00 -6.27 -7.71
N PRO A 14 6.76 -7.53 -7.31
CA PRO A 14 5.79 -7.85 -6.28
C PRO A 14 6.32 -7.24 -4.97
N ALA A 15 5.91 -6.00 -4.69
CA ALA A 15 6.00 -5.44 -3.36
C ALA A 15 5.37 -6.48 -2.45
N VAL A 16 6.16 -6.99 -1.51
CA VAL A 16 5.77 -7.91 -0.42
C VAL A 16 4.29 -7.71 -0.17
N LYS A 17 3.48 -8.71 -0.57
CA LYS A 17 2.02 -8.58 -0.70
C LYS A 17 1.45 -8.29 0.68
N ARG A 18 1.43 -7.03 1.09
CA ARG A 18 0.54 -6.57 2.16
C ARG A 18 -0.85 -6.82 1.61
N ASP A 19 -1.60 -7.68 2.28
CA ASP A 19 -2.94 -8.00 1.83
C ASP A 19 -3.71 -6.69 1.68
N PRO A 20 -4.35 -6.45 0.52
CA PRO A 20 -5.11 -5.23 0.29
C PRO A 20 -6.23 -5.07 1.32
N GLU A 21 -6.72 -6.18 1.86
CA GLU A 21 -7.68 -6.24 2.96
C GLU A 21 -7.08 -5.71 4.27
N GLN A 22 -5.88 -6.17 4.65
CA GLN A 22 -5.17 -5.70 5.83
C GLN A 22 -4.86 -4.19 5.72
N THR A 23 -4.48 -3.74 4.53
CA THR A 23 -4.23 -2.33 4.24
C THR A 23 -5.50 -1.48 4.39
N ARG A 24 -6.67 -2.00 3.98
CA ARG A 24 -7.98 -1.34 4.16
C ARG A 24 -8.40 -1.28 5.61
N ALA A 25 -8.23 -2.37 6.36
CA ALA A 25 -8.58 -2.44 7.78
C ALA A 25 -7.80 -1.40 8.59
N ILE A 26 -6.46 -1.35 8.40
CA ILE A 26 -5.62 -0.36 9.06
C ILE A 26 -6.02 1.06 8.64
N ARG A 27 -6.37 1.28 7.37
CA ARG A 27 -6.80 2.59 6.89
C ARG A 27 -8.09 3.06 7.57
N GLN A 28 -9.10 2.20 7.67
CA GLN A 28 -10.36 2.54 8.34
C GLN A 28 -10.12 2.88 9.81
N TRP A 29 -9.36 2.03 10.50
CA TRP A 29 -9.01 2.28 11.89
C TRP A 29 -8.24 3.59 12.06
N ALA A 30 -7.30 3.89 11.16
CA ALA A 30 -6.52 5.11 11.20
C ALA A 30 -7.38 6.35 10.98
N ALA A 31 -8.30 6.32 10.02
CA ALA A 31 -9.25 7.42 9.77
C ALA A 31 -10.17 7.65 10.99
N ASP A 32 -10.69 6.58 11.58
CA ASP A 32 -11.57 6.63 12.76
C ASP A 32 -10.83 7.17 14.00
N SER A 33 -9.57 6.79 14.15
CA SER A 33 -8.68 7.29 15.21
C SER A 33 -8.17 8.72 14.97
N GLY A 34 -8.47 9.32 13.81
CA GLY A 34 -8.05 10.69 13.46
C GLY A 34 -6.60 10.83 13.00
N TYR A 35 -5.96 9.75 12.54
CA TYR A 35 -4.62 9.81 11.97
C TYR A 35 -4.64 10.33 10.53
N ASP A 36 -3.58 11.08 10.17
CA ASP A 36 -3.36 11.54 8.81
C ASP A 36 -2.81 10.40 7.94
N ILE A 37 -3.66 9.90 7.04
CA ILE A 37 -3.38 8.82 6.10
C ILE A 37 -3.71 9.26 4.68
N ASN A 38 -2.86 8.89 3.73
CA ASN A 38 -3.13 9.19 2.34
C ASN A 38 -4.29 8.35 1.79
N ASP A 39 -5.14 8.96 0.96
CA ASP A 39 -6.34 8.34 0.38
C ASP A 39 -6.00 7.08 -0.45
N ARG A 40 -4.80 7.04 -1.03
CA ARG A 40 -4.29 5.90 -1.82
C ARG A 40 -2.82 5.59 -1.54
N GLY A 41 -2.45 4.34 -1.77
CA GLY A 41 -1.06 3.87 -1.66
C GLY A 41 -0.73 3.23 -0.32
N ARG A 42 0.57 3.22 0.01
CA ARG A 42 1.10 2.53 1.19
C ARG A 42 0.67 3.22 2.49
N ILE A 43 0.35 2.40 3.49
CA ILE A 43 0.12 2.85 4.87
C ILE A 43 1.49 3.22 5.47
N PRO A 44 1.61 4.36 6.18
CA PRO A 44 2.81 4.70 6.93
C PRO A 44 3.11 3.65 8.00
N ALA A 45 4.38 3.31 8.18
CA ALA A 45 4.79 2.34 9.21
C ALA A 45 4.38 2.75 10.63
N ALA A 46 4.25 4.05 10.90
CA ALA A 46 3.76 4.58 12.17
C ALA A 46 2.31 4.14 12.46
N ILE A 47 1.44 4.16 11.45
CA ILE A 47 0.04 3.73 11.57
C ILE A 47 -0.04 2.21 11.69
N GLU A 48 0.75 1.48 10.90
CA GLU A 48 0.82 0.01 11.00
C GLU A 48 1.26 -0.42 12.40
N ASN A 49 2.27 0.23 12.98
CA ASN A 49 2.70 -0.03 14.34
C ASN A 49 1.61 0.33 15.35
N ALA A 50 1.00 1.51 15.24
CA ALA A 50 -0.07 1.93 16.15
C ALA A 50 -1.27 0.97 16.12
N TYR A 51 -1.63 0.44 14.95
CA TYR A 51 -2.66 -0.59 14.80
C TYR A 51 -2.25 -1.89 15.49
N ASN A 52 -1.02 -2.38 15.27
CA ASN A 52 -0.49 -3.58 15.96
C ASN A 52 -0.27 -3.37 17.47
N ALA A 53 -0.17 -2.13 17.94
CA ALA A 53 -0.06 -1.84 19.37
C ALA A 53 -1.44 -1.75 20.05
N ALA A 54 -2.46 -1.38 19.28
CA ALA A 54 -3.84 -1.30 19.74
C ALA A 54 -4.60 -2.64 19.64
N HIS A 55 -4.03 -3.65 18.97
CA HIS A 55 -4.63 -4.95 18.69
C HIS A 55 -3.71 -6.09 19.11
#